data_AF-A0A4U7D6K2-F1
#
_entry.id   AF-A0A4U7D6K2-F1
#
_cell.length_a   1.000
_cell.length_b   1.000
_cell.length_c   1.000
_cell.angle_alpha   90.00
_cell.angle_beta   90.00
_cell.angle_gamma   90.00
#
_symmetry.space_group_name_H-M   'P 1'
#
loop_
_entity.id
_entity.type
_entity.pdbx_description
1 polymer ?
#
loop_
_entity_poly.entity_id
_entity_poly.type
_entity_poly.pdbx_seq_one_letter_code
_entity_poly.pdbx_strand_id
1 'polypeptide(L)'
;QNSTGLNLTEFPGLLRMSPSGRSQSLALSNLITDDGYDEVAITYVNNDYGQSLTDAFVDAYDGEVVYNTPHDQDQQSYSSVISEMNS
;
A
#
# COMPACT_ATOMS: atom_id res chain seq x y z
N GLN A 1 18.51 -2.89 -8.81
CA GLN A 1 17.62 -3.57 -7.85
C GLN A 1 17.57 -2.72 -6.58
N ASN A 2 16.82 -1.62 -6.59
CA ASN A 2 16.49 -0.86 -5.39
C ASN A 2 15.07 -1.31 -5.00
N SER A 3 14.98 -2.31 -4.13
CA SER A 3 13.71 -2.82 -3.66
C SER A 3 13.35 -2.15 -2.32
N THR A 4 12.09 -1.74 -2.18
CA THR A 4 11.52 -1.05 -1.02
C THR A 4 10.63 -1.97 -0.17
N GLY A 5 10.49 -3.24 -0.55
CA GLY A 5 9.60 -4.19 0.12
C GLY A 5 9.97 -4.41 1.58
N LEU A 6 8.95 -4.63 2.42
CA LEU A 6 9.16 -4.76 3.87
C LEU A 6 9.98 -6.00 4.23
N ASN A 7 9.80 -7.08 3.47
CA ASN A 7 10.44 -8.38 3.70
C ASN A 7 11.97 -8.29 3.68
N LEU A 8 12.56 -7.24 3.08
CA LEU A 8 14.02 -7.01 3.15
C LEU A 8 14.52 -6.75 4.58
N THR A 9 13.65 -6.27 5.46
CA THR A 9 13.98 -6.02 6.88
C THR A 9 14.25 -7.32 7.64
N GLU A 10 13.79 -8.47 7.10
CA GLU A 10 14.04 -9.80 7.65
C GLU A 10 15.40 -10.38 7.24
N PHE A 11 16.12 -9.70 6.33
CA PHE A 11 17.44 -10.11 5.83
C PHE A 11 18.52 -9.09 6.22
N PRO A 12 19.17 -9.20 7.39
CA PRO A 12 20.07 -8.19 7.94
C PRO A 12 21.35 -7.93 7.10
N GLY A 13 21.66 -8.79 6.13
CA GLY A 13 22.78 -8.61 5.19
C GLY A 13 22.43 -7.77 3.95
N LEU A 14 21.17 -7.42 3.73
CA LEU A 14 20.71 -6.62 2.59
C LEU A 14 20.54 -5.16 3.02
N LEU A 15 21.43 -4.28 2.56
CA LEU A 15 21.30 -2.83 2.73
C LEU A 15 20.43 -2.25 1.62
N ARG A 16 19.60 -1.25 1.95
CA ARG A 16 18.76 -0.51 1.00
C ARG A 16 19.17 0.95 0.91
N MET A 17 19.23 1.49 -0.31
CA MET A 17 19.37 2.93 -0.54
C MET A 17 18.05 3.69 -0.33
N SER A 18 16.93 3.07 -0.68
CA SER A 18 15.61 3.68 -0.55
C SER A 18 15.05 3.49 0.87
N PRO A 19 14.27 4.43 1.41
CA PRO A 19 13.50 4.22 2.63
C PRO A 19 12.63 2.95 2.55
N SER A 20 12.25 2.43 3.72
CA SER A 20 11.34 1.28 3.77
C SER A 20 9.95 1.63 3.23
N GLY A 21 9.27 0.67 2.60
CA GLY A 21 7.85 0.80 2.28
C GLY A 21 7.00 1.16 3.52
N ARG A 22 7.43 0.77 4.72
CA ARG A 22 6.68 1.01 5.98
C ARG A 22 6.72 2.48 6.35
N SER A 23 7.88 3.11 6.20
CA SER A 23 8.04 4.56 6.39
C SER A 23 7.16 5.33 5.41
N GLN A 24 7.03 4.83 4.17
CA GLN A 24 6.17 5.42 3.16
C GLN A 24 4.68 5.22 3.49
N SER A 25 4.27 4.01 3.90
CA SER A 25 2.89 3.72 4.29
C SER A 25 2.43 4.56 5.49
N LEU A 26 3.29 4.74 6.51
CA LEU A 26 3.00 5.64 7.64
C LEU A 26 2.86 7.10 7.18
N ALA A 27 3.77 7.58 6.34
CA ALA A 27 3.70 8.95 5.83
C ALA A 27 2.43 9.19 5.00
N LEU A 28 2.00 8.19 4.21
CA LEU A 28 0.77 8.24 3.44
C LEU A 28 -0.48 8.25 4.33
N SER A 29 -0.53 7.40 5.36
CA SER A 29 -1.62 7.39 6.34
C SER A 29 -1.78 8.76 6.99
N ASN A 30 -0.68 9.31 7.54
CA ASN A 30 -0.69 10.62 8.19
C ASN A 30 -1.14 11.73 7.23
N LEU A 31 -0.69 11.70 5.97
CA LEU A 31 -1.10 12.71 4.97
C LEU A 31 -2.60 12.68 4.71
N ILE A 32 -3.18 11.49 4.55
CA ILE A 32 -4.62 11.32 4.28
C ILE A 32 -5.44 11.82 5.49
N THR A 33 -5.00 11.48 6.71
CA THR A 33 -5.64 11.94 7.94
C THR A 33 -5.49 13.46 8.11
N ASP A 34 -4.31 14.03 7.84
CA ASP A 34 -4.05 15.47 7.93
C ASP A 34 -4.88 16.27 6.91
N ASP A 35 -5.16 15.68 5.74
CA ASP A 35 -6.06 16.25 4.72
C ASP A 35 -7.55 16.13 5.10
N GLY A 36 -7.87 15.45 6.21
CA GLY A 36 -9.23 15.35 6.76
C GLY A 36 -10.10 14.26 6.13
N TYR A 37 -9.49 13.22 5.53
CA TYR A 37 -10.22 12.08 5.00
C TYR A 37 -10.34 10.96 6.04
N ASP A 38 -11.58 10.59 6.33
CA ASP A 38 -11.92 9.55 7.31
C ASP A 38 -12.17 8.17 6.68
N GLU A 39 -12.35 8.10 5.35
CA GLU A 39 -12.63 6.88 4.60
C GLU A 39 -11.67 6.73 3.39
N VAL A 40 -11.16 5.52 3.17
CA VAL A 40 -10.31 5.19 2.02
C VAL A 40 -10.68 3.87 1.35
N ALA A 41 -10.57 3.85 0.02
CA ALA A 41 -10.59 2.65 -0.79
C ALA A 41 -9.17 2.33 -1.29
N ILE A 42 -8.71 1.11 -1.07
CA ILE A 42 -7.34 0.68 -1.35
C ILE A 42 -7.33 -0.47 -2.35
N THR A 43 -6.45 -0.35 -3.35
CA THR A 43 -6.00 -1.50 -4.13
C THR A 43 -4.50 -1.49 -4.26
N TYR A 44 -3.94 -2.68 -4.45
CA TYR A 44 -2.51 -2.90 -4.52
C TYR A 44 -2.21 -4.02 -5.50
N VAL A 45 -1.01 -3.98 -6.07
CA VAL A 45 -0.57 -5.06 -6.96
C VAL A 45 -0.51 -6.37 -6.17
N ASN A 46 -1.05 -7.43 -6.75
CA ASN A 46 -1.13 -8.77 -6.18
C ASN A 46 0.26 -9.46 -6.13
N ASN A 47 1.14 -8.95 -5.27
CA ASN A 47 2.44 -9.53 -4.97
C ASN A 47 2.87 -9.15 -3.53
N ASP A 48 3.90 -9.83 -3.03
CA ASP A 48 4.41 -9.62 -1.66
C ASP A 48 4.77 -8.17 -1.37
N TYR A 49 5.21 -7.43 -2.39
CA TYR A 49 5.52 -6.01 -2.24
C TYR A 49 4.26 -5.19 -1.95
N GLY A 50 3.25 -5.26 -2.82
CA GLY A 50 1.99 -4.55 -2.68
C GLY A 50 1.23 -4.91 -1.40
N GLN A 51 1.22 -6.20 -1.06
CA GLN A 51 0.62 -6.67 0.18
C GLN A 51 1.34 -6.08 1.40
N SER A 52 2.67 -6.20 1.46
CA SER A 52 3.43 -5.71 2.62
C SER A 52 3.27 -4.19 2.84
N LEU A 53 3.20 -3.39 1.77
CA LEU A 53 2.95 -1.95 1.88
C LEU A 53 1.52 -1.64 2.35
N THR A 54 0.54 -2.40 1.86
CA THR A 54 -0.86 -2.22 2.22
C THR A 54 -1.11 -2.58 3.68
N ASP A 55 -0.56 -3.71 4.14
CA ASP A 55 -0.66 -4.11 5.55
C ASP A 55 -0.09 -3.02 6.47
N ALA A 56 1.09 -2.48 6.14
CA ALA A 56 1.69 -1.39 6.92
C ALA A 56 0.93 -0.06 6.82
N PHE A 57 0.13 0.16 5.78
CA PHE A 57 -0.75 1.32 5.68
C PHE A 57 -1.98 1.13 6.55
N VAL A 58 -2.67 -0.01 6.41
CA VAL A 58 -3.89 -0.34 7.16
C VAL A 58 -3.60 -0.38 8.66
N ASP A 59 -2.46 -0.94 9.08
CA ASP A 59 -2.02 -0.94 10.48
C ASP A 59 -1.79 0.47 11.05
N ALA A 60 -1.50 1.45 10.19
CA ALA A 60 -1.17 2.82 10.57
C ALA A 60 -2.31 3.81 10.31
N TYR A 61 -3.39 3.40 9.64
CA TYR A 61 -4.50 4.28 9.27
C TYR A 61 -5.60 4.19 10.31
N ASP A 62 -5.92 5.34 10.92
CA ASP A 62 -6.92 5.44 11.98
C ASP A 62 -8.35 5.64 11.44
N GLY A 63 -8.51 5.87 10.13
CA GLY A 63 -9.81 5.98 9.46
C GLY A 63 -10.38 4.62 9.02
N GLU A 64 -11.50 4.67 8.31
CA GLU A 64 -12.18 3.48 7.80
C GLU A 64 -11.65 3.08 6.41
N VAL A 65 -11.29 1.80 6.29
CA VAL A 65 -10.93 1.19 5.00
C VAL A 65 -12.18 0.53 4.42
N VAL A 66 -12.84 1.20 3.48
CA VAL A 66 -14.12 0.77 2.90
C VAL A 66 -13.96 -0.25 1.77
N TYR A 67 -12.77 -0.33 1.17
CA TYR A 67 -12.41 -1.31 0.15
C TYR A 67 -10.92 -1.67 0.28
N ASN A 68 -10.59 -2.95 0.20
CA ASN A 68 -9.20 -3.43 0.31
C ASN A 68 -9.00 -4.71 -0.51
N THR A 69 -8.74 -4.58 -1.81
CA THR A 69 -8.67 -5.72 -2.73
C THR A 69 -7.43 -5.61 -3.62
N PRO A 70 -6.68 -6.71 -3.82
CA PRO A 70 -5.55 -6.72 -4.75
C PRO A 70 -5.99 -6.66 -6.22
N HIS A 71 -5.11 -6.22 -7.10
CA HIS A 71 -5.27 -6.31 -8.56
C HIS A 71 -4.06 -6.93 -9.24
N ASP A 72 -4.28 -7.59 -10.37
CA ASP A 72 -3.19 -8.13 -11.19
C ASP A 72 -2.40 -7.00 -11.87
N GLN A 73 -1.08 -7.13 -11.94
CA GLN A 73 -0.25 -6.19 -12.70
C GLN A 73 -0.40 -6.37 -14.22
N ASP A 74 0.10 -5.39 -14.98
CA ASP A 74 0.26 -5.44 -16.43
C ASP A 74 -1.06 -5.66 -17.22
N GLN A 75 -2.19 -5.26 -16.64
CA GLN A 75 -3.49 -5.33 -17.33
C GLN A 75 -3.63 -4.22 -18.37
N GLN A 76 -4.36 -4.50 -19.45
CA GLN A 76 -4.71 -3.50 -20.46
C GLN A 76 -5.65 -2.40 -19.92
N SER A 77 -6.39 -2.68 -18.85
CA SER A 77 -7.26 -1.74 -18.16
C SER A 77 -7.51 -2.18 -16.71
N TYR A 78 -7.71 -1.20 -15.82
CA TYR A 78 -8.12 -1.39 -14.42
C TYR A 78 -9.56 -0.90 -14.15
N SER A 79 -10.31 -0.58 -15.20
CA SER A 79 -11.66 0.01 -15.09
C SER A 79 -12.62 -0.82 -14.22
N SER A 80 -12.49 -2.15 -14.25
CA SER A 80 -13.31 -3.04 -13.43
C SER A 80 -13.02 -2.88 -11.94
N VAL A 81 -11.74 -2.79 -11.56
CA VAL A 81 -11.30 -2.55 -10.18
C VAL A 81 -11.82 -1.20 -9.69
N ILE A 82 -11.71 -0.15 -10.52
CA ILE A 82 -12.24 1.17 -10.18
C ILE A 82 -13.77 1.17 -10.04
N SER A 83 -14.46 0.40 -10.87
CA SER A 83 -15.92 0.30 -10.81
C SER A 83 -16.38 -0.38 -9.52
N GLU A 84 -15.64 -1.40 -9.07
CA GLU A 84 -15.90 -2.12 -7.82
C GLU A 84 -15.58 -1.26 -6.57
N MET A 85 -14.58 -0.39 -6.63
CA MET A 85 -14.31 0.55 -5.53
C MET A 85 -15.39 1.60 -5.35
N ASN A 86 -16.08 1.96 -6.43
CA ASN A 86 -17.06 3.04 -6.46
C ASN A 86 -18.50 2.53 -6.21
N SER A 87 -18.66 1.26 -5.84
CA SER A 87 -19.95 0.62 -5.55
C SER A 87 -20.17 0.45 -4.06
#